data_AF-A0AAW5RNR1-F1
#
_entry.id   AF-A0AAW5RNR1-F1
#
_cell.length_a   1.000
_cell.length_b   1.000
_cell.length_c   1.000
_cell.angle_alpha   90.00
_cell.angle_beta   90.00
_cell.angle_gamma   90.00
#
_symmetry.space_group_name_H-M   'P 1'
#
loop_
_entity.id
_entity.type
_entity.pdbx_description
1 polymer ?
#
loop_
_entity_poly.entity_id
_entity_poly.type
_entity_poly.pdbx_seq_one_letter_code
_entity_poly.pdbx_strand_id
1 'polypeptide(L)'
;MKTNSKDTLCDAIRAIKAQLVKTPEDEARFRAEANFFVRQALENTGFVRTKLSHCVDLFKSVFSSGLSWDPRAHHVSLILAEDMSLTVYVHYHGQIKMASHMGVIERVTADLIYETDQFEFCGADTQPRLRRKISREGLGEAIGGYSVSYLQGGALHVELFDIEALEKAEAAGVSYGNSEFWTGPHRREMQRKSIINATARRWLELSNSTITQNCAS
;
A
#
# COMPACT_ATOMS: atom_id res chain seq x y z
N MET A 1 -29.72 29.97 -1.89
CA MET A 1 -28.64 29.56 -0.96
C MET A 1 -27.62 28.75 -1.74
N LYS A 2 -26.36 29.20 -1.85
CA LYS A 2 -25.29 28.33 -2.38
C LYS A 2 -25.01 27.29 -1.29
N THR A 3 -25.42 26.04 -1.52
CA THR A 3 -25.10 24.94 -0.61
C THR A 3 -23.58 24.84 -0.51
N ASN A 4 -23.05 24.97 0.71
CA ASN A 4 -21.63 24.87 0.97
C ASN A 4 -21.13 23.48 0.54
N SER A 5 -20.07 23.42 -0.25
CA SER A 5 -19.55 22.16 -0.81
C SER A 5 -19.11 21.17 0.28
N LYS A 6 -18.63 21.71 1.42
CA LYS A 6 -18.34 20.93 2.63
C LYS A 6 -19.58 20.26 3.22
N ASP A 7 -20.65 21.03 3.40
CA ASP A 7 -21.88 20.52 4.03
C ASP A 7 -22.52 19.45 3.14
N THR A 8 -22.55 19.70 1.82
CA THR A 8 -22.99 18.72 0.82
C THR A 8 -22.22 17.39 0.90
N LEU A 9 -20.89 17.43 1.00
CA LEU A 9 -20.09 16.20 1.11
C LEU A 9 -20.29 15.50 2.45
N CYS A 10 -20.33 16.24 3.55
CA CYS A 10 -20.57 15.68 4.88
C CYS A 10 -21.91 14.95 4.95
N ASP A 11 -22.96 15.54 4.38
CA ASP A 11 -24.30 14.95 4.36
C ASP A 11 -24.34 13.70 3.47
N ALA A 12 -23.69 13.73 2.31
CA ALA A 12 -23.59 12.56 1.43
C ALA A 12 -22.84 11.40 2.10
N ILE A 13 -21.76 11.67 2.84
CA ILE A 13 -21.05 10.64 3.61
C ILE A 13 -21.94 10.15 4.76
N ARG A 14 -22.60 11.02 5.53
CA ARG A 14 -23.52 10.58 6.60
C ARG A 14 -24.65 9.69 6.09
N ALA A 15 -25.18 9.97 4.90
CA ALA A 15 -26.28 9.20 4.31
C ALA A 15 -25.94 7.71 4.08
N ILE A 16 -24.65 7.38 3.92
CA ILE A 16 -24.21 5.99 3.69
C ILE A 16 -23.80 5.28 4.98
N LYS A 17 -23.88 5.93 6.15
CA LYS A 17 -23.46 5.36 7.44
C LYS A 17 -24.12 4.00 7.71
N ALA A 18 -25.43 3.89 7.52
CA ALA A 18 -26.18 2.65 7.79
C ALA A 18 -25.74 1.46 6.89
N GLN A 19 -25.13 1.75 5.74
CA GLN A 19 -24.60 0.73 4.85
C GLN A 19 -23.31 0.12 5.40
N LEU A 20 -22.46 0.95 6.03
CA LEU A 20 -21.10 0.59 6.44
C LEU A 20 -20.95 0.25 7.93
N VAL A 21 -21.79 0.83 8.80
CA VAL A 21 -21.69 0.64 10.25
C VAL A 21 -22.57 -0.53 10.68
N LYS A 22 -21.97 -1.59 11.22
CA LYS A 22 -22.66 -2.76 11.77
C LYS A 22 -22.42 -2.93 13.27
N THR A 23 -21.32 -2.41 13.79
CA THR A 23 -20.99 -2.45 15.22
C THR A 23 -20.71 -1.06 15.81
N PRO A 24 -20.68 -0.91 17.15
CA PRO A 24 -20.24 0.34 17.79
C PRO A 24 -18.80 0.76 17.41
N GLU A 25 -17.92 -0.21 17.19
CA GLU A 25 -16.55 0.03 16.73
C GLU A 25 -16.54 0.62 15.32
N ASP A 26 -17.38 0.11 14.42
CA ASP A 26 -17.55 0.68 13.08
C ASP A 26 -18.05 2.12 13.16
N GLU A 27 -18.91 2.46 14.13
CA GLU A 27 -19.43 3.82 14.29
C GLU A 27 -18.32 4.79 14.67
N ALA A 28 -17.48 4.42 15.66
CA ALA A 28 -16.35 5.24 16.07
C ALA A 28 -15.35 5.42 14.91
N ARG A 29 -15.05 4.33 14.19
CA ARG A 29 -14.17 4.34 13.02
C ARG A 29 -14.75 5.22 11.91
N PHE A 30 -16.01 5.01 11.52
CA PHE A 30 -16.69 5.76 10.47
C PHE A 30 -16.61 7.26 10.71
N ARG A 31 -16.84 7.71 11.95
CA ARG A 31 -16.75 9.13 12.31
C ARG A 31 -15.33 9.68 12.13
N ALA A 32 -14.31 8.94 12.55
CA ALA A 32 -12.91 9.37 12.39
C ALA A 32 -12.52 9.42 10.91
N GLU A 33 -12.79 8.35 10.18
CA GLU A 33 -12.47 8.18 8.76
C GLU A 33 -13.16 9.23 7.88
N ALA A 34 -14.45 9.51 8.13
CA ALA A 34 -15.19 10.54 7.41
C ALA A 34 -14.55 11.93 7.57
N ASN A 35 -14.07 12.27 8.77
CA ASN A 35 -13.39 13.54 9.00
C ASN A 35 -12.07 13.65 8.25
N PHE A 36 -11.26 12.58 8.22
CA PHE A 36 -10.01 12.57 7.48
C PHE A 36 -10.25 12.68 5.97
N PHE A 37 -11.19 11.90 5.44
CA PHE A 37 -11.54 11.92 4.02
C PHE A 37 -12.06 13.29 3.58
N VAL A 38 -13.02 13.87 4.32
CA VAL A 38 -13.61 15.18 3.96
C VAL A 38 -12.54 16.27 3.93
N ARG A 39 -11.60 16.29 4.88
CA ARG A 39 -10.48 17.25 4.88
C ARG A 39 -9.61 17.09 3.65
N GLN A 40 -9.14 15.88 3.38
CA GLN A 40 -8.31 15.61 2.20
C GLN A 40 -9.02 15.96 0.89
N ALA A 41 -10.30 15.65 0.77
CA ALA A 41 -11.07 15.97 -0.42
C ALA A 41 -11.17 17.49 -0.61
N LEU A 42 -11.57 18.24 0.42
CA LEU A 42 -11.76 19.69 0.32
C LEU A 42 -10.46 20.48 0.09
N GLU A 43 -9.33 19.97 0.56
CA GLU A 43 -8.00 20.56 0.34
C GLU A 43 -7.44 20.23 -1.05
N ASN A 44 -7.97 19.21 -1.73
CA ASN A 44 -7.50 18.79 -3.04
C ASN A 44 -8.24 19.53 -4.17
N THR A 45 -7.47 20.11 -5.09
CA THR A 45 -8.00 20.91 -6.23
C THR A 45 -8.90 20.12 -7.16
N GLY A 46 -8.77 18.79 -7.21
CA GLY A 46 -9.61 17.90 -8.02
C GLY A 46 -11.04 17.73 -7.51
N PHE A 47 -11.33 18.13 -6.26
CA PHE A 47 -12.66 17.96 -5.68
C PHE A 47 -13.77 18.67 -6.46
N VAL A 48 -13.50 19.89 -6.94
CA VAL A 48 -14.46 20.69 -7.74
C VAL A 48 -14.83 19.99 -9.05
N ARG A 49 -13.94 19.13 -9.57
CA ARG A 49 -14.13 18.36 -10.81
C ARG A 49 -14.72 16.98 -10.57
N THR A 50 -14.80 16.56 -9.32
CA THR A 50 -15.20 15.21 -8.96
C THR A 50 -16.68 15.18 -8.60
N LYS A 51 -17.44 14.30 -9.26
CA LYS A 51 -18.85 14.10 -8.93
C LYS A 51 -18.98 13.64 -7.47
N LEU A 52 -19.98 14.18 -6.77
CA LEU A 52 -20.24 13.83 -5.37
C LEU A 52 -20.41 12.33 -5.14
N SER A 53 -21.12 11.64 -6.06
CA SER A 53 -21.28 10.18 -6.01
C SER A 53 -19.94 9.45 -6.06
N HIS A 54 -19.02 9.91 -6.90
CA HIS A 54 -17.67 9.32 -6.98
C HIS A 54 -16.89 9.51 -5.69
N CYS A 55 -16.94 10.70 -5.07
CA CYS A 55 -16.32 10.92 -3.75
C CYS A 55 -16.89 9.95 -2.68
N VAL A 56 -18.20 9.73 -2.70
CA VAL A 56 -18.85 8.76 -1.80
C VAL A 56 -18.36 7.33 -2.08
N ASP A 57 -18.21 6.95 -3.33
CA ASP A 57 -17.73 5.62 -3.73
C ASP A 57 -16.26 5.39 -3.33
N LEU A 58 -15.40 6.41 -3.49
CA LEU A 58 -14.02 6.36 -3.00
C LEU A 58 -13.98 6.10 -1.49
N PHE A 59 -14.74 6.87 -0.70
CA PHE A 59 -14.83 6.69 0.74
C PHE A 59 -15.28 5.28 1.11
N LYS A 60 -16.37 4.80 0.49
CA LYS A 60 -16.92 3.45 0.70
C LYS A 60 -15.88 2.38 0.42
N SER A 61 -15.22 2.45 -0.73
CA SER A 61 -14.25 1.44 -1.15
C SER A 61 -13.10 1.29 -0.15
N VAL A 62 -12.51 2.40 0.29
CA VAL A 62 -11.43 2.39 1.28
C VAL A 62 -11.92 1.89 2.65
N PHE A 63 -13.09 2.36 3.10
CA PHE A 63 -13.66 1.94 4.39
C PHE A 63 -13.94 0.42 4.42
N SER A 64 -14.59 -0.11 3.39
CA SER A 64 -14.93 -1.53 3.26
C SER A 64 -13.70 -2.42 3.10
N SER A 65 -12.61 -1.89 2.53
CA SER A 65 -11.34 -2.62 2.40
C SER A 65 -10.55 -2.73 3.71
N GLY A 66 -11.06 -2.17 4.82
CA GLY A 66 -10.36 -2.15 6.11
C GLY A 66 -9.21 -1.15 6.17
N LEU A 67 -9.11 -0.26 5.17
CA LEU A 67 -8.10 0.78 5.10
C LEU A 67 -8.52 2.03 5.88
N SER A 68 -7.57 2.96 6.03
CA SER A 68 -7.75 4.18 6.79
C SER A 68 -7.34 5.39 5.97
N TRP A 69 -8.17 6.41 6.01
CA TRP A 69 -7.92 7.76 5.53
C TRP A 69 -7.07 8.58 6.51
N ASP A 70 -6.76 8.10 7.72
CA ASP A 70 -5.82 8.80 8.61
C ASP A 70 -4.45 8.92 7.90
N PRO A 71 -3.94 10.14 7.65
CA PRO A 71 -2.63 10.32 7.04
C PRO A 71 -1.49 9.61 7.78
N ARG A 72 -1.64 9.40 9.09
CA ARG A 72 -0.66 8.71 9.94
C ARG A 72 -0.63 7.20 9.72
N ALA A 73 -1.71 6.62 9.21
CA ALA A 73 -1.77 5.21 8.87
C ALA A 73 -1.01 4.90 7.57
N HIS A 74 -0.76 5.91 6.73
CA HIS A 74 -0.11 5.76 5.43
C HIS A 74 -0.73 4.66 4.56
N HIS A 75 -2.05 4.44 4.66
CA HIS A 75 -2.74 3.43 3.84
C HIS A 75 -3.12 3.97 2.47
N VAL A 76 -3.75 5.15 2.42
CA VAL A 76 -4.22 5.77 1.18
C VAL A 76 -3.98 7.27 1.14
N SER A 77 -4.01 7.85 -0.05
CA SER A 77 -4.12 9.29 -0.27
C SER A 77 -5.00 9.59 -1.48
N LEU A 78 -5.57 10.79 -1.54
CA LEU A 78 -6.24 11.29 -2.73
C LEU A 78 -5.22 11.92 -3.68
N ILE A 79 -5.21 11.45 -4.92
CA ILE A 79 -4.42 12.00 -6.02
C ILE A 79 -5.34 12.43 -7.16
N LEU A 80 -4.78 13.13 -8.14
CA LEU A 80 -5.48 13.48 -9.36
C LEU A 80 -5.29 12.38 -10.40
N ALA A 81 -6.40 11.95 -11.01
CA ALA A 81 -6.37 11.17 -12.23
C ALA A 81 -6.04 12.06 -13.44
N GLU A 82 -5.87 11.47 -14.61
CA GLU A 82 -5.57 12.19 -15.87
C GLU A 82 -6.64 13.23 -16.21
N ASP A 83 -7.91 12.95 -15.89
CA ASP A 83 -9.04 13.86 -16.09
C ASP A 83 -9.17 14.93 -14.99
N MET A 84 -8.18 15.01 -14.09
CA MET A 84 -8.14 15.91 -12.93
C MET A 84 -9.23 15.65 -11.88
N SER A 85 -9.91 14.49 -11.94
CA SER A 85 -10.79 14.03 -10.86
C SER A 85 -9.99 13.36 -9.74
N LEU A 86 -10.61 13.24 -8.57
CA LEU A 86 -10.01 12.55 -7.43
C LEU A 86 -10.01 11.03 -7.67
N THR A 87 -8.88 10.40 -7.36
CA THR A 87 -8.76 8.95 -7.26
C THR A 87 -7.92 8.56 -6.04
N VAL A 88 -8.01 7.30 -5.64
CA VAL A 88 -7.28 6.75 -4.50
C VAL A 88 -5.96 6.17 -4.95
N TYR A 89 -4.88 6.60 -4.31
CA TYR A 89 -3.59 5.92 -4.35
C TYR A 89 -3.44 5.08 -3.08
N VAL A 90 -3.23 3.77 -3.24
CA VAL A 90 -2.97 2.84 -2.12
C VAL A 90 -1.47 2.69 -1.95
N HIS A 91 -0.96 3.13 -0.80
CA HIS A 91 0.45 2.99 -0.43
C HIS A 91 0.78 1.56 -0.03
N TYR A 92 2.07 1.24 0.04
CA TYR A 92 2.54 -0.11 0.38
C TYR A 92 2.02 -0.60 1.75
N HIS A 93 1.92 0.27 2.77
CA HIS A 93 1.30 -0.10 4.05
C HIS A 93 -0.19 -0.45 3.89
N GLY A 94 -0.90 0.26 3.02
CA GLY A 94 -2.27 -0.08 2.65
C GLY A 94 -2.34 -1.45 1.95
N GLN A 95 -1.42 -1.75 1.04
CA GLN A 95 -1.36 -3.06 0.37
C GLN A 95 -1.12 -4.20 1.37
N ILE A 96 -0.18 -4.02 2.30
CA ILE A 96 0.07 -4.98 3.39
C ILE A 96 -1.19 -5.14 4.24
N LYS A 97 -1.85 -4.04 4.62
CA LYS A 97 -3.06 -4.06 5.45
C LYS A 97 -4.21 -4.79 4.75
N MET A 98 -4.41 -4.57 3.44
CA MET A 98 -5.41 -5.29 2.66
C MET A 98 -5.12 -6.78 2.62
N ALA A 99 -3.88 -7.17 2.28
CA ALA A 99 -3.50 -8.58 2.21
C ALA A 99 -3.65 -9.29 3.57
N SER A 100 -3.31 -8.59 4.66
CA SER A 100 -3.51 -9.09 6.02
C SER A 100 -4.99 -9.18 6.40
N HIS A 101 -5.80 -8.19 6.03
CA HIS A 101 -7.24 -8.21 6.28
C HIS A 101 -7.97 -9.31 5.49
N MET A 102 -7.49 -9.64 4.29
CA MET A 102 -7.98 -10.76 3.48
C MET A 102 -7.47 -12.13 3.97
N GLY A 103 -6.61 -12.15 4.98
CA GLY A 103 -6.03 -13.37 5.53
C GLY A 103 -4.99 -14.06 4.65
N VAL A 104 -4.30 -13.31 3.79
CA VAL A 104 -3.23 -13.84 2.93
C VAL A 104 -1.91 -13.89 3.70
N ILE A 105 -1.56 -12.79 4.36
CA ILE A 105 -0.28 -12.64 5.07
C ILE A 105 -0.51 -12.16 6.50
N GLU A 106 0.35 -12.59 7.41
CA GLU A 106 0.44 -12.04 8.76
C GLU A 106 1.37 -10.82 8.78
N ARG A 107 2.48 -10.92 8.04
CA ARG A 107 3.47 -9.85 7.89
C ARG A 107 4.34 -10.08 6.67
N VAL A 108 5.04 -9.04 6.24
CA VAL A 108 6.09 -9.10 5.21
C VAL A 108 7.35 -8.41 5.71
N THR A 109 8.49 -8.89 5.27
CA THR A 109 9.77 -8.18 5.37
C THR A 109 10.41 -8.08 3.98
N ALA A 110 11.12 -7.00 3.72
CA ALA A 110 11.96 -6.86 2.53
C ALA A 110 13.35 -6.36 2.93
N ASP A 111 14.38 -6.91 2.33
CA ASP A 111 15.74 -6.39 2.51
C ASP A 111 16.54 -6.44 1.20
N LEU A 112 17.55 -5.58 1.14
CA LEU A 112 18.49 -5.52 0.04
C LEU A 112 19.60 -6.54 0.27
N ILE A 113 20.20 -6.99 -0.82
CA ILE A 113 21.40 -7.83 -0.82
C ILE A 113 22.52 -6.94 -1.33
N TYR A 114 23.60 -6.81 -0.58
CA TYR A 114 24.74 -5.98 -0.95
C TYR A 114 25.91 -6.83 -1.44
N GLU A 115 26.83 -6.21 -2.19
CA GLU A 115 28.04 -6.87 -2.72
C GLU A 115 28.87 -7.58 -1.64
N THR A 116 28.83 -7.06 -0.41
CA THR A 116 29.60 -7.59 0.74
C THR A 116 28.89 -8.71 1.50
N ASP A 117 27.63 -9.01 1.15
CA ASP A 117 26.84 -10.02 1.83
C ASP A 117 27.18 -11.44 1.33
N GLN A 118 27.09 -12.41 2.24
CA GLN A 118 26.95 -13.82 1.86
C GLN A 118 25.46 -14.17 1.91
N PHE A 119 24.85 -14.26 0.74
CA PHE A 119 23.42 -14.55 0.57
C PHE A 119 23.21 -15.90 -0.12
N GLU A 120 22.29 -16.70 0.42
CA GLU A 120 21.85 -17.97 -0.16
C GLU A 120 20.31 -17.98 -0.21
N PHE A 121 19.78 -18.10 -1.43
CA PHE A 121 18.34 -18.32 -1.64
C PHE A 121 18.04 -19.81 -1.47
N CYS A 122 17.18 -20.14 -0.51
CA CYS A 122 16.89 -21.52 -0.12
C CYS A 122 15.58 -22.07 -0.72
N GLY A 123 14.97 -21.36 -1.69
CA GLY A 123 13.66 -21.69 -2.25
C GLY A 123 12.55 -20.75 -1.78
N ALA A 124 11.40 -20.80 -2.46
CA ALA A 124 10.30 -19.86 -2.26
C ALA A 124 9.53 -20.09 -0.95
N ASP A 125 9.69 -21.23 -0.30
CA ASP A 125 9.02 -21.63 0.94
C ASP A 125 9.95 -21.66 2.15
N THR A 126 11.21 -21.25 1.97
CA THR A 126 12.26 -21.39 2.96
C THR A 126 12.95 -20.05 3.19
N GLN A 127 13.12 -19.69 4.47
CA GLN A 127 13.80 -18.45 4.86
C GLN A 127 15.22 -18.39 4.23
N PRO A 128 15.57 -17.31 3.50
CA PRO A 128 16.90 -17.16 2.93
C PRO A 128 17.95 -16.95 4.04
N ARG A 129 19.18 -17.35 3.75
CA ARG A 129 20.31 -17.15 4.66
C ARG A 129 21.11 -15.94 4.23
N LEU A 130 21.29 -15.00 5.16
CA LEU A 130 22.04 -13.78 4.95
C LEU A 130 23.06 -13.61 6.06
N ARG A 131 24.35 -13.49 5.71
CA ARG A 131 25.40 -13.04 6.62
C ARG A 131 25.92 -11.70 6.13
N ARG A 132 25.75 -10.68 6.96
CA ARG A 132 26.16 -9.29 6.70
C ARG A 132 27.19 -8.85 7.71
N LYS A 133 28.28 -8.25 7.23
CA LYS A 133 29.27 -7.58 8.09
C LYS A 133 29.26 -6.10 7.76
N ILE A 134 29.05 -5.26 8.77
CA ILE A 134 29.14 -3.81 8.62
C ILE A 134 30.62 -3.43 8.66
N SER A 135 31.09 -2.68 7.65
CA SER A 135 32.43 -2.09 7.64
C SER A 135 32.36 -0.56 7.77
N ARG A 136 33.54 0.08 7.93
CA ARG A 136 33.63 1.55 7.93
C ARG A 136 33.32 2.14 6.56
N GLU A 137 33.54 1.38 5.48
CA GLU A 137 33.16 1.77 4.12
C GLU A 137 31.66 1.60 3.85
N GLY A 138 30.91 0.99 4.77
CA GLY A 138 29.47 0.76 4.67
C GLY A 138 29.13 -0.67 4.23
N LEU A 139 28.06 -0.82 3.47
CA LEU A 139 27.58 -2.13 2.98
C LEU A 139 27.95 -2.38 1.51
N GLY A 140 28.46 -1.37 0.79
CA GLY A 140 28.59 -1.39 -0.67
C GLY A 140 27.28 -1.06 -1.39
N GLU A 141 27.25 -1.34 -2.69
CA GLU A 141 26.05 -1.20 -3.52
C GLU A 141 25.10 -2.39 -3.33
N ALA A 142 23.81 -2.14 -3.51
CA ALA A 142 22.82 -3.20 -3.54
C ALA A 142 22.91 -3.91 -4.90
N ILE A 143 22.95 -5.24 -4.89
CA ILE A 143 22.99 -6.10 -6.09
C ILE A 143 21.69 -6.85 -6.32
N GLY A 144 20.68 -6.57 -5.50
CA GLY A 144 19.37 -7.19 -5.53
C GLY A 144 18.66 -7.03 -4.19
N GLY A 145 17.60 -7.79 -4.00
CA GLY A 145 16.87 -7.84 -2.75
C GLY A 145 15.92 -9.01 -2.70
N TYR A 146 15.25 -9.18 -1.59
CA TYR A 146 14.27 -10.23 -1.41
C TYR A 146 13.13 -9.76 -0.52
N SER A 147 11.97 -10.38 -0.68
CA SER A 147 10.86 -10.29 0.26
C SER A 147 10.61 -11.63 0.93
N VAL A 148 10.11 -11.60 2.16
CA VAL A 148 9.59 -12.76 2.88
C VAL A 148 8.20 -12.41 3.37
N SER A 149 7.20 -13.02 2.77
CA SER A 149 5.82 -12.96 3.22
C SER A 149 5.55 -14.15 4.14
N TYR A 150 5.09 -13.86 5.35
CA TYR A 150 4.65 -14.87 6.30
C TYR A 150 3.16 -15.08 6.05
N LEU A 151 2.83 -16.19 5.41
CA LEU A 151 1.45 -16.49 5.02
C LEU A 151 0.64 -16.89 6.26
N GLN A 152 -0.66 -16.63 6.22
CA GLN A 152 -1.55 -17.12 7.27
C GLN A 152 -1.51 -18.67 7.27
N GLY A 153 -1.23 -19.25 8.43
CA GLY A 153 -1.02 -20.70 8.56
C GLY A 153 0.45 -21.13 8.63
N GLY A 154 1.39 -20.17 8.65
CA GLY A 154 2.79 -20.41 9.00
C GLY A 154 3.72 -20.77 7.83
N ALA A 155 3.20 -20.86 6.60
CA ALA A 155 4.01 -21.01 5.41
C ALA A 155 4.76 -19.71 5.05
N LEU A 156 5.84 -19.83 4.30
CA LEU A 156 6.58 -18.69 3.77
C LEU A 156 6.35 -18.55 2.26
N HIS A 157 6.36 -17.31 1.79
CA HIS A 157 6.54 -17.00 0.39
C HIS A 157 7.68 -16.01 0.23
N VAL A 158 8.78 -16.48 -0.34
CA VAL A 158 10.02 -15.72 -0.56
C VAL A 158 10.18 -15.44 -2.04
N GLU A 159 10.43 -14.17 -2.35
CA GLU A 159 10.66 -13.70 -3.71
C GLU A 159 12.02 -13.02 -3.79
N LEU A 160 12.78 -13.32 -4.85
CA LEU A 160 14.09 -12.75 -5.11
C LEU A 160 13.99 -11.73 -6.25
N PHE A 161 14.66 -10.59 -6.07
CA PHE A 161 14.72 -9.51 -7.04
C PHE A 161 16.19 -9.27 -7.40
N ASP A 162 16.48 -9.34 -8.70
CA ASP A 162 17.80 -8.98 -9.21
C ASP A 162 17.99 -7.46 -9.26
N ILE A 163 19.22 -7.03 -9.57
CA ILE A 163 19.55 -5.62 -9.69
C ILE A 163 18.74 -4.93 -10.81
N GLU A 164 18.45 -5.64 -11.91
CA GLU A 164 17.69 -5.08 -13.04
C GLU A 164 16.27 -4.67 -12.61
N ALA A 165 15.61 -5.48 -11.77
CA ALA A 165 14.31 -5.15 -11.20
C ALA A 165 14.36 -3.88 -10.34
N LEU A 166 15.42 -3.71 -9.54
CA LEU A 166 15.59 -2.52 -8.71
C LEU A 166 15.88 -1.28 -9.55
N GLU A 167 16.73 -1.39 -10.58
CA GLU A 167 17.05 -0.31 -11.51
C GLU A 167 15.82 0.15 -12.30
N LYS A 168 14.98 -0.79 -12.76
CA LYS A 168 13.69 -0.46 -13.41
C LYS A 168 12.76 0.31 -12.48
N ALA A 169 12.68 -0.09 -11.21
CA ALA A 169 11.86 0.61 -10.23
C ALA A 169 12.40 2.03 -9.95
N GLU A 170 13.72 2.18 -9.89
CA GLU A 170 14.40 3.47 -9.75
C GLU A 170 14.14 4.38 -10.95
N ALA A 171 14.34 3.88 -12.18
CA ALA A 171 14.07 4.64 -13.41
C ALA A 171 12.61 5.10 -13.50
N ALA A 172 11.67 4.23 -13.15
CA ALA A 172 10.25 4.59 -13.07
C ALA A 172 10.03 5.70 -12.04
N GLY A 173 10.58 5.57 -10.83
CA GLY A 173 10.45 6.57 -9.77
C GLY A 173 11.04 7.94 -10.12
N VAL A 174 12.20 7.97 -10.79
CA VAL A 174 12.83 9.18 -11.34
C VAL A 174 11.93 9.83 -12.39
N SER A 175 11.35 9.03 -13.30
CA SER A 175 10.45 9.53 -14.36
C SER A 175 9.19 10.21 -13.81
N TYR A 176 8.73 9.80 -12.62
CA TYR A 176 7.62 10.42 -11.91
C TYR A 176 8.02 11.65 -11.08
N GLY A 177 9.22 12.20 -11.30
CA GLY A 177 9.68 13.44 -10.65
C GLY A 177 10.21 13.26 -9.23
N ASN A 178 10.49 12.03 -8.78
CA ASN A 178 11.02 11.76 -7.44
C ASN A 178 12.55 11.60 -7.42
N SER A 179 13.27 12.23 -8.36
CA SER A 179 14.71 12.00 -8.58
C SER A 179 15.54 12.13 -7.31
N GLU A 180 15.27 13.14 -6.47
CA GLU A 180 16.00 13.41 -5.22
C GLU A 180 15.93 12.24 -4.21
N PHE A 181 14.80 11.51 -4.17
CA PHE A 181 14.65 10.35 -3.29
C PHE A 181 15.40 9.11 -3.79
N TRP A 182 15.64 9.05 -5.10
CA TRP A 182 16.30 7.93 -5.77
C TRP A 182 17.81 8.14 -5.92
N THR A 183 18.28 9.38 -5.99
CA THR A 183 19.72 9.69 -6.08
C THR A 183 20.34 10.07 -4.74
N GLY A 184 19.52 10.26 -3.70
CA GLY A 184 19.93 10.73 -2.39
C GLY A 184 19.98 9.66 -1.29
N PRO A 185 20.00 10.08 -0.01
CA PRO A 185 20.16 9.17 1.13
C PRO A 185 18.99 8.19 1.32
N HIS A 186 17.86 8.43 0.65
CA HIS A 186 16.65 7.61 0.75
C HIS A 186 16.57 6.48 -0.30
N ARG A 187 17.52 6.40 -1.23
CA ARG A 187 17.53 5.41 -2.34
C ARG A 187 17.25 3.98 -1.86
N ARG A 188 17.93 3.56 -0.79
CA ARG A 188 17.81 2.20 -0.23
C ARG A 188 16.42 1.93 0.36
N GLU A 189 15.78 2.93 0.95
CA GLU A 189 14.42 2.81 1.45
C GLU A 189 13.42 2.69 0.28
N MET A 190 13.64 3.48 -0.78
CA MET A 190 12.84 3.40 -2.00
C MET A 190 12.95 2.03 -2.68
N GLN A 191 14.15 1.44 -2.72
CA GLN A 191 14.34 0.08 -3.25
C GLN A 191 13.59 -0.97 -2.42
N ARG A 192 13.66 -0.93 -1.08
CA ARG A 192 12.88 -1.83 -0.20
C ARG A 192 11.37 -1.67 -0.40
N LYS A 193 10.90 -0.43 -0.49
CA LYS A 193 9.49 -0.13 -0.78
C LYS A 193 9.06 -0.71 -2.13
N SER A 194 9.91 -0.61 -3.15
CA SER A 194 9.62 -1.17 -4.47
C SER A 194 9.54 -2.70 -4.47
N ILE A 195 10.39 -3.38 -3.70
CA ILE A 195 10.29 -4.83 -3.48
C ILE A 195 8.91 -5.19 -2.91
N ILE A 196 8.46 -4.49 -1.86
CA ILE A 196 7.14 -4.73 -1.26
C ILE A 196 6.02 -4.49 -2.27
N ASN A 197 6.06 -3.38 -3.01
CA ASN A 197 5.05 -3.06 -4.02
C ASN A 197 4.98 -4.12 -5.14
N ALA A 198 6.12 -4.69 -5.53
CA ALA A 198 6.17 -5.76 -6.53
C ALA A 198 5.53 -7.05 -5.97
N THR A 199 5.95 -7.46 -4.76
CA THR A 199 5.41 -8.64 -4.08
C THR A 199 3.91 -8.52 -3.78
N ALA A 200 3.39 -7.31 -3.54
CA ALA A 200 1.98 -7.11 -3.24
C ALA A 200 1.01 -7.62 -4.33
N ARG A 201 1.45 -7.64 -5.60
CA ARG A 201 0.67 -8.23 -6.70
C ARG A 201 0.43 -9.72 -6.48
N ARG A 202 1.42 -10.42 -5.93
CA ARG A 202 1.34 -11.85 -5.67
C ARG A 202 0.35 -12.19 -4.55
N TRP A 203 0.20 -11.33 -3.55
CA TRP A 203 -0.82 -11.51 -2.51
C TRP A 203 -2.24 -11.49 -3.06
N LEU A 204 -2.51 -10.67 -4.08
CA LEU A 204 -3.82 -10.62 -4.75
C LEU A 204 -4.11 -11.90 -5.55
N GLU A 205 -3.08 -12.49 -6.16
CA GLU A 205 -3.24 -13.77 -6.86
C GLU A 205 -3.50 -14.92 -5.89
N LEU A 206 -2.82 -14.91 -4.74
CA LEU A 206 -3.04 -15.87 -3.66
C LEU A 206 -4.43 -15.73 -3.04
N SER A 207 -4.92 -14.52 -2.80
CA SER A 207 -6.28 -14.32 -2.24
C SER A 207 -7.37 -14.86 -3.17
N ASN A 208 -7.27 -14.62 -4.48
CA ASN A 208 -8.23 -15.12 -5.46
C ASN A 208 -8.26 -16.66 -5.53
N SER A 209 -7.10 -17.28 -5.36
CA SER A 209 -6.98 -18.74 -5.33
C SER A 209 -7.67 -19.34 -4.09
N THR A 210 -7.48 -18.74 -2.91
CA THR A 210 -8.13 -19.16 -1.66
C THR A 210 -9.64 -18.96 -1.69
N ILE A 211 -10.13 -17.84 -2.23
CA ILE A 211 -11.58 -17.56 -2.34
C ILE A 211 -12.26 -18.59 -3.25
N THR A 212 -11.63 -18.93 -4.38
CA THR A 212 -12.20 -19.90 -5.33
C THR A 212 -12.32 -21.29 -4.71
N GLN A 213 -11.37 -21.69 -3.86
CA GLN A 213 -11.44 -22.97 -3.14
C GLN A 213 -12.59 -23.02 -2.12
N ASN A 214 -12.82 -21.93 -1.38
CA ASN A 214 -13.88 -21.86 -0.36
C ASN A 214 -15.30 -21.73 -0.94
N CYS A 215 -15.46 -21.19 -2.15
CA CYS A 215 -16.75 -21.13 -2.84
C CYS A 215 -17.13 -22.45 -3.54
N ALA A 216 -16.17 -23.36 -3.74
CA ALA A 216 -16.38 -24.64 -4.40
C ALA A 216 -16.67 -25.80 -3.41
N SER A 217 -16.65 -25.51 -2.10
CA SER A 217 -16.95 -26.41 -0.98
C SER A 217 -18.30 -26.10 -0.36
#